data_AF-A0AAD5IT11-F1
#
_entry.id   AF-A0AAD5IT11-F1
#
_cell.length_a   1.000
_cell.length_b   1.000
_cell.length_c   1.000
_cell.angle_alpha   90.00
_cell.angle_beta   90.00
_cell.angle_gamma   90.00
#
_symmetry.space_group_name_H-M   'P 1'
#
loop_
_entity.id
_entity.type
_entity.pdbx_description
1 polymer ?
#
loop_
_entity_poly.entity_id
_entity_poly.type
_entity_poly.pdbx_seq_one_letter_code
_entity_poly.pdbx_strand_id
1 'polypeptide(L)'
;MCFELQALQANRIWSLTLFPAGKTLIDCKWVYKVKFRSDGSIERYKARLVAKGFTQLEGVDYQDTFHILPKSSQFVAYSLWLQLMAGPFIKWTLTVLFSRRFG
;
A
#
# COMPACT_ATOMS: atom_id res chain seq x y z
N MET A 1 10.94 5.82 -22.99
CA MET A 1 9.96 4.71 -22.84
C MET A 1 10.61 3.42 -22.33
N CYS A 2 11.84 3.08 -22.71
CA CYS A 2 12.48 1.81 -22.28
C CYS A 2 13.01 1.77 -20.84
N PHE A 3 13.36 2.91 -20.23
CA PHE A 3 14.01 2.92 -18.92
C PHE A 3 13.12 2.37 -17.79
N GLU A 4 11.83 2.72 -17.76
CA GLU A 4 10.90 2.18 -16.77
C GLU A 4 10.71 0.66 -16.94
N LEU A 5 10.58 0.16 -18.17
CA LEU A 5 10.43 -1.27 -18.43
C LEU A 5 11.65 -2.07 -17.97
N GLN A 6 12.86 -1.55 -18.24
CA GLN A 6 14.10 -2.15 -17.77
C GLN A 6 14.19 -2.15 -16.24
N ALA A 7 13.79 -1.06 -15.58
CA ALA A 7 13.76 -1.00 -14.11
C ALA A 7 12.77 -2.02 -13.51
N LEU A 8 11.59 -2.21 -14.12
CA LEU A 8 10.62 -3.21 -13.67
C LEU A 8 11.14 -4.65 -13.84
N GLN A 9 11.82 -4.93 -14.94
CA GLN A 9 12.46 -6.22 -15.19
C GLN A 9 13.62 -6.48 -14.20
N ALA A 10 14.47 -5.48 -13.96
CA ALA A 10 15.57 -5.57 -13.00
C ALA A 10 15.06 -5.85 -11.58
N ASN A 11 13.94 -5.23 -11.20
CA ASN A 11 13.31 -5.42 -9.88
C ASN A 11 12.47 -6.70 -9.78
N ARG A 12 12.33 -7.50 -10.85
CA ARG A 12 11.52 -8.74 -10.91
C ARG A 12 10.11 -8.57 -10.33
N ILE A 13 9.48 -7.42 -10.59
CA ILE A 13 8.17 -7.07 -10.01
C ILE A 13 7.04 -7.87 -10.66
N TRP A 14 7.22 -8.33 -11.90
CA TRP A 14 6.20 -9.03 -12.67
C TRP A 14 6.81 -10.22 -13.42
N SER A 15 6.00 -11.26 -13.61
CA SER A 15 6.29 -12.41 -14.47
C SER A 15 5.14 -12.59 -15.45
N LEU A 16 5.47 -12.89 -16.70
CA LEU A 16 4.47 -13.32 -17.68
C LEU A 16 4.08 -14.76 -17.36
N THR A 17 2.80 -14.98 -17.12
CA THR A 17 2.25 -16.31 -16.87
C THR A 17 1.31 -16.68 -18.02
N LEU A 18 1.28 -17.95 -18.38
CA LEU A 18 0.33 -18.45 -19.36
C LEU A 18 -1.09 -18.31 -18.82
N PHE A 19 -2.01 -17.99 -19.72
CA PHE A 19 -3.41 -17.85 -19.37
C PHE A 19 -3.98 -19.25 -19.00
N PRO A 20 -4.58 -19.42 -17.81
CA PRO A 20 -5.13 -20.70 -17.40
C PRO A 20 -6.33 -21.08 -18.27
N ALA A 21 -6.35 -22.32 -18.75
CA ALA A 21 -7.42 -22.84 -19.59
C ALA A 21 -8.78 -22.79 -18.85
N GLY A 22 -9.83 -22.36 -19.55
CA GLY A 22 -11.20 -22.31 -19.02
C GLY A 22 -11.55 -21.05 -18.22
N LYS A 23 -10.65 -20.06 -18.11
CA LYS A 23 -10.99 -18.75 -17.54
C LYS A 23 -11.41 -17.75 -18.61
N THR A 24 -12.26 -16.80 -18.25
CA THR A 24 -12.60 -15.64 -19.10
C THR A 24 -11.63 -14.51 -18.82
N LEU A 25 -11.10 -13.89 -19.87
CA LEU A 25 -10.21 -12.75 -19.73
C LEU A 25 -11.03 -11.51 -19.35
N ILE A 26 -10.65 -10.87 -18.25
CA ILE A 26 -11.25 -9.59 -17.85
C ILE A 26 -10.59 -8.49 -18.69
N ASP A 27 -11.38 -7.84 -19.52
CA ASP A 27 -10.93 -6.70 -20.30
C ASP A 27 -10.52 -5.55 -19.35
N CYS A 28 -9.52 -4.77 -19.73
CA CYS A 28 -9.00 -3.68 -18.89
C CYS A 28 -8.74 -2.43 -19.71
N LYS A 29 -8.86 -1.26 -19.05
CA LYS A 29 -8.69 0.04 -19.69
C LYS A 29 -7.80 0.92 -18.84
N TRP A 30 -6.94 1.69 -19.50
CA TRP A 30 -6.18 2.75 -18.86
C TRP A 30 -7.06 3.99 -18.64
N VAL A 31 -7.07 4.48 -17.40
CA VAL A 31 -7.68 5.74 -17.00
C VAL A 31 -6.58 6.73 -16.68
N TYR A 32 -6.51 7.80 -17.47
CA TYR A 32 -5.55 8.88 -17.29
C TYR A 32 -6.22 10.07 -16.60
N LYS A 33 -5.56 10.63 -15.60
CA LYS A 33 -6.00 11.85 -14.91
C LYS A 33 -4.81 12.75 -14.66
N VAL A 34 -4.91 13.99 -15.11
CA VAL A 34 -3.93 15.03 -14.78
C VAL A 34 -4.36 15.70 -13.48
N LYS A 35 -3.42 15.84 -12.55
CA LYS A 35 -3.58 16.71 -11.38
C LYS A 35 -2.96 18.06 -11.69
N PHE A 36 -3.75 19.10 -11.55
CA PHE A 36 -3.32 20.48 -11.65
C PHE A 36 -3.13 21.06 -10.25
N ARG A 37 -2.16 21.96 -10.13
CA ARG A 37 -1.95 22.82 -8.96
C ARG A 37 -2.98 23.95 -8.97
N SER A 38 -3.06 24.71 -7.87
CA SER A 38 -3.96 25.87 -7.73
C SER A 38 -3.66 27.00 -8.72
N ASP A 39 -2.42 27.06 -9.24
CA ASP A 39 -1.97 28.00 -10.27
C ASP A 39 -2.29 27.53 -11.70
N GLY A 40 -2.92 26.36 -11.87
CA GLY A 40 -3.22 25.75 -13.17
C GLY A 40 -2.05 24.98 -13.79
N SER A 41 -0.87 24.96 -13.16
CA SER A 41 0.26 24.17 -13.65
C SER A 41 0.06 22.67 -13.38
N ILE A 42 0.73 21.83 -14.17
CA ILE A 42 0.61 20.37 -14.02
C ILE A 42 1.44 19.92 -12.81
N GLU A 43 0.75 19.38 -11.80
CA GLU A 43 1.38 18.80 -10.63
C GLU A 43 1.88 17.38 -10.92
N ARG A 44 1.00 16.54 -11.50
CA ARG A 44 1.26 15.12 -11.68
C ARG A 44 0.33 14.48 -12.70
N TYR A 45 0.89 13.64 -13.56
CA TYR A 45 0.13 12.70 -14.38
C TYR A 45 -0.16 11.43 -13.58
N LYS A 46 -1.41 10.99 -13.54
CA LYS A 46 -1.82 9.72 -12.94
C LYS A 46 -2.38 8.82 -14.03
N ALA A 47 -1.89 7.59 -14.07
CA ALA A 47 -2.48 6.50 -14.85
C ALA A 47 -2.95 5.41 -13.89
N ARG A 48 -4.11 4.81 -14.16
CA ARG A 48 -4.63 3.65 -13.45
C ARG A 48 -5.10 2.62 -14.47
N LEU A 49 -4.67 1.37 -14.31
CA LEU A 49 -5.26 0.26 -15.06
C LEU A 49 -6.51 -0.19 -14.31
N VAL A 50 -7.66 -0.18 -14.97
CA VAL A 50 -8.95 -0.50 -14.36
C VAL A 50 -9.58 -1.66 -15.11
N ALA A 51 -10.04 -2.68 -14.37
CA ALA A 51 -10.81 -3.78 -14.92
C ALA A 51 -12.18 -3.28 -15.40
N LYS A 52 -12.62 -3.76 -16.56
CA LYS A 52 -13.93 -3.46 -17.14
C LYS A 52 -14.95 -4.39 -16.47
N GLY A 53 -15.51 -3.94 -15.35
CA GLY A 53 -16.30 -4.76 -14.41
C GLY A 53 -17.56 -5.46 -14.96
N PHE A 54 -17.91 -5.29 -16.24
CA PHE A 54 -19.08 -5.94 -16.84
C PHE A 54 -18.90 -7.46 -17.06
N THR A 55 -17.69 -7.99 -16.93
CA THR A 55 -17.38 -9.43 -17.07
C THR A 55 -16.91 -10.09 -15.77
N GLN A 56 -16.98 -9.41 -14.63
CA GLN A 56 -16.59 -9.99 -13.34
C GLN A 56 -17.70 -10.88 -12.80
N LEU A 57 -17.39 -12.13 -12.48
CA LEU A 57 -18.32 -13.04 -11.82
C LEU A 57 -18.12 -12.96 -10.30
N GLU A 58 -19.21 -12.64 -9.57
CA GLU A 58 -19.23 -12.62 -8.11
C GLU A 58 -18.81 -13.99 -7.55
N GLY A 59 -17.86 -14.00 -6.61
CA GLY A 59 -17.33 -15.23 -6.00
C GLY A 59 -16.16 -15.90 -6.72
N VAL A 60 -15.86 -15.54 -7.99
CA VAL A 60 -14.68 -16.04 -8.73
C VAL A 60 -13.58 -14.99 -8.82
N ASP A 61 -13.93 -13.76 -9.22
CA ASP A 61 -12.95 -12.69 -9.51
C ASP A 61 -12.80 -11.67 -8.37
N TYR A 62 -13.66 -11.73 -7.34
CA TYR A 62 -13.70 -10.75 -6.24
C TYR A 62 -12.76 -11.10 -5.07
N GLN A 63 -12.20 -12.31 -5.02
CA GLN A 63 -11.40 -12.74 -3.87
C GLN A 63 -9.95 -12.23 -3.89
N ASP A 64 -9.42 -11.90 -5.07
CA ASP A 64 -8.07 -11.35 -5.21
C ASP A 64 -8.08 -9.82 -5.02
N THR A 65 -8.32 -9.39 -3.78
CA THR A 65 -8.19 -7.97 -3.44
C THR A 65 -6.72 -7.62 -3.29
N PHE A 66 -6.14 -6.94 -4.29
CA PHE A 66 -4.76 -6.42 -4.26
C PHE A 66 -4.65 -5.23 -3.28
N HIS A 67 -4.69 -5.52 -1.99
CA HIS A 67 -4.20 -4.59 -0.98
C HIS A 67 -2.67 -4.67 -0.95
N ILE A 68 -2.00 -3.54 -1.11
CA ILE A 68 -0.59 -3.40 -0.77
C ILE A 68 -0.50 -3.46 0.76
N LEU A 69 -0.50 -4.67 1.30
CA LEU A 69 -0.16 -4.86 2.70
C LEU A 69 1.34 -4.56 2.85
N PRO A 70 1.76 -3.59 3.67
CA PRO A 70 3.16 -3.49 4.03
C PRO A 70 3.57 -4.82 4.69
N LYS A 71 4.72 -5.35 4.27
CA LYS A 71 5.27 -6.59 4.81
C LYS A 71 5.18 -6.56 6.33
N SER A 72 4.47 -7.53 6.90
CA SER A 72 4.11 -7.65 8.33
C SER A 72 5.30 -7.51 9.29
N SER A 73 6.53 -7.71 8.81
CA SER A 73 7.75 -7.50 9.59
C SER A 73 8.02 -6.03 9.96
N GLN A 74 7.69 -5.06 9.10
CA GLN A 74 7.92 -3.64 9.42
C GLN A 74 6.91 -3.12 10.44
N PHE A 75 5.65 -3.55 10.35
CA PHE A 75 4.57 -3.05 11.22
C PHE A 75 4.77 -3.47 12.69
N VAL A 76 5.25 -4.70 12.92
CA VAL A 76 5.58 -5.21 14.27
C VAL A 76 6.82 -4.51 14.83
N ALA A 77 7.80 -4.16 14.00
CA ALA A 77 8.99 -3.45 14.45
C ALA A 77 8.67 -2.02 14.93
N TYR A 78 7.83 -1.28 14.19
CA TYR A 78 7.41 0.07 14.60
C TYR A 78 6.57 0.07 15.87
N SER A 79 5.65 -0.91 16.04
CA SER A 79 4.82 -1.01 17.24
C SER A 79 5.65 -1.36 18.48
N LEU A 80 6.61 -2.28 18.36
CA LEU A 80 7.53 -2.62 19.45
C LEU A 80 8.44 -1.44 19.83
N TRP A 81 8.94 -0.70 18.84
CA TRP A 81 9.78 0.48 19.07
C TRP A 81 9.01 1.61 19.78
N LEU A 82 7.75 1.85 19.40
CA LEU A 82 6.85 2.78 20.09
C LEU A 82 6.63 2.40 21.57
N GLN A 83 6.45 1.11 21.86
CA GLN A 83 6.30 0.62 23.24
C GLN A 83 7.58 0.81 24.07
N LEU A 84 8.76 0.59 23.48
CA LEU A 84 10.04 0.76 24.16
C LEU A 84 10.39 2.22 24.44
N MET A 85 9.94 3.16 23.60
CA MET A 85 10.18 4.59 23.80
C MET A 85 9.15 5.23 24.73
N ALA A 86 7.90 4.76 24.72
CA ALA A 86 6.85 5.29 25.59
C ALA A 86 6.87 4.66 27.01
N GLY A 87 7.31 3.42 27.14
CA GLY A 87 7.31 2.67 28.41
C GLY A 87 8.12 3.31 29.55
N PRO A 88 9.35 3.78 29.32
CA PRO A 88 10.16 4.44 30.35
C PRO A 88 9.56 5.78 30.81
N PHE A 89 8.88 6.50 29.90
CA PHE A 89 8.33 7.83 30.16
C PHE A 89 7.07 7.79 31.06
N ILE A 90 6.27 6.74 30.92
CA ILE A 90 5.05 6.53 31.74
C ILE A 90 5.39 6.05 33.15
N LYS A 91 6.42 5.20 33.31
CA LYS A 91 6.86 4.75 34.64
C LYS A 91 7.52 5.86 35.46
N TRP A 92 8.31 6.73 34.83
CA TRP A 92 9.00 7.82 35.52
C TRP A 92 8.03 8.90 36.03
N THR A 93 7.01 9.26 35.24
CA THR A 93 5.99 10.23 35.65
C THR A 93 5.12 9.74 36.81
N LEU A 94 4.70 8.48 36.83
CA LEU A 94 3.94 7.90 37.95
C LEU A 94 4.76 7.79 39.23
N THR A 95 6.05 7.47 39.14
CA THR A 95 6.93 7.38 40.31
C THR A 95 7.16 8.75 40.95
N VAL A 96 7.35 9.79 40.15
CA VAL A 96 7.52 11.18 40.62
C VAL A 96 6.21 11.75 41.19
N LEU A 97 5.05 11.43 40.59
CA LEU A 97 3.74 11.82 41.11
C LEU A 97 3.38 11.13 42.43
N PHE A 98 3.76 9.86 42.60
CA PHE A 98 3.51 9.13 43.85
C PHE A 98 4.42 9.60 44.99
N SER A 99 5.69 9.89 44.68
CA SER A 99 6.65 10.41 45.67
C SER A 99 6.35 11.84 46.16
N ARG A 100 5.60 12.65 45.39
CA ARG A 100 5.20 14.01 45.80
C ARG A 100 3.89 14.08 46.56
N ARG A 101 3.12 12.99 46.62
CA ARG A 101 1.80 12.96 47.29
C ARG A 101 1.84 12.37 48.70
N PHE A 102 2.96 11.76 49.10
CA PHE A 102 3.16 11.11 50.39
C PHE A 102 4.51 11.43 51.05
N GLY A 103 5.08 12.61 50.76
CA GLY A 103 6.24 13.18 51.45
C GLY A 103 5.88 14.48 52.13
#